data_AF-A0A1I3LIM3-F1
#
_entry.id   AF-A0A1I3LIM3-F1
#
_cell.length_a   1.000
_cell.length_b   1.000
_cell.length_c   1.000
_cell.angle_alpha   90.00
_cell.angle_beta   90.00
_cell.angle_gamma   90.00
#
_symmetry.space_group_name_H-M   'P 1'
#
loop_
_entity.id
_entity.type
_entity.pdbx_description
1 polymer ?
#
loop_
_entity_poly.entity_id
_entity_poly.type
_entity_poly.pdbx_seq_one_letter_code
_entity_poly.pdbx_strand_id
1 'polypeptide(L)'
;MADVRTYTLIYLVLLVLGTGKFVFFTFDFAYATAMGGTVLLAVIKSVLIAAYYQHLIEEPRPVTYMMGLALFMVFLLTVAAGYSIQ
;
A
#
# COMPACT_ATOMS: atom_id res chain seq x y z
N MET A 1 21.51 0.04 3.78
CA MET A 1 21.97 -0.97 4.77
C MET A 1 20.84 -1.15 5.76
N ALA A 2 20.24 -2.34 5.78
CA ALA A 2 19.14 -2.66 6.67
C ALA A 2 19.58 -2.66 8.15
N ASP A 3 19.12 -1.67 8.90
CA ASP A 3 19.30 -1.59 10.34
C ASP A 3 18.09 -2.23 11.06
N VAL A 4 18.37 -3.13 12.00
CA VAL A 4 17.34 -3.86 12.76
C VAL A 4 16.38 -2.90 13.45
N ARG A 5 16.88 -1.79 14.01
CA ARG A 5 16.02 -0.82 14.69
C ARG A 5 15.04 -0.17 13.71
N THR A 6 15.51 0.25 12.54
CA THR A 6 14.67 0.86 11.51
C THR A 6 13.60 -0.11 11.00
N TYR A 7 13.98 -1.35 10.69
CA TYR A 7 13.03 -2.36 10.20
C TYR A 7 12.04 -2.79 11.28
N THR A 8 12.45 -2.84 12.54
CA THR A 8 11.54 -3.13 13.66
C THR A 8 10.52 -2.01 13.85
N LEU A 9 10.94 -0.75 13.72
CA LEU A 9 10.00 0.38 13.79
C LEU A 9 8.98 0.34 12.65
N ILE A 10 9.44 0.09 11.42
CA ILE A 10 8.54 -0.01 10.27
C ILE A 10 7.61 -1.20 10.42
N TYR A 11 8.09 -2.35 10.92
CA TYR A 11 7.25 -3.49 11.25
C TYR A 11 6.08 -3.12 12.16
N LEU A 12 6.35 -2.40 13.25
CA LEU A 12 5.31 -1.94 14.17
C LEU A 12 4.32 -1.00 13.49
N VAL A 13 4.79 -0.08 12.65
CA VAL A 13 3.92 0.78 11.84
C VAL A 13 3.03 -0.06 10.91
N LEU A 14 3.58 -1.05 10.21
CA LEU A 14 2.82 -1.94 9.32
C LEU A 14 1.77 -2.76 10.08
N LEU A 15 2.08 -3.17 11.32
CA LEU A 15 1.17 -3.89 12.19
C LEU A 15 0.01 -2.99 12.63
N VAL A 16 0.29 -1.75 13.03
CA VAL A 16 -0.74 -0.75 13.37
C VAL A 16 -1.59 -0.39 12.15
N LEU A 17 -1.00 -0.19 10.97
CA LEU A 17 -1.75 0.09 9.75
C LEU A 17 -2.64 -1.09 9.31
N GLY A 18 -2.21 -2.32 9.57
CA GLY A 18 -2.98 -3.52 9.29
C GLY A 18 -4.16 -3.71 10.24
N THR A 19 -3.87 -3.70 11.55
CA THR A 19 -4.87 -3.93 12.60
C THR A 19 -5.78 -2.72 12.83
N GLY A 20 -5.28 -1.50 12.62
CA GLY A 20 -6.07 -0.27 12.74
C GLY A 20 -7.29 -0.22 11.81
N LYS A 21 -7.29 -1.00 10.72
CA LYS A 21 -8.46 -1.12 9.83
C LYS A 21 -9.72 -1.62 10.54
N PHE A 22 -9.58 -2.42 11.60
CA PHE A 22 -10.72 -2.88 12.39
C PHE A 22 -11.51 -1.72 12.99
N VAL A 23 -10.87 -0.60 13.31
CA VAL A 23 -11.53 0.60 13.83
C VAL A 23 -12.62 1.09 12.87
N PHE A 24 -12.35 1.08 11.56
CA PHE A 24 -13.31 1.59 10.58
C PHE A 24 -14.62 0.80 10.50
N PHE A 25 -14.59 -0.50 10.81
CA PHE A 25 -15.77 -1.37 10.72
C PHE A 25 -16.33 -1.82 12.08
N THR A 26 -15.63 -1.50 13.18
CA THR A 26 -16.11 -1.78 14.54
C THR A 26 -16.92 -0.61 15.09
N PHE A 27 -16.57 0.62 14.72
CA PHE A 27 -17.32 1.81 15.12
C PHE A 27 -18.28 2.25 14.00
N ASP A 28 -19.28 3.06 14.36
CA ASP A 28 -20.34 3.52 13.46
C ASP A 28 -19.87 4.63 12.51
N PHE A 29 -18.90 4.31 11.67
CA PHE A 29 -18.49 5.16 10.56
C PHE A 29 -19.41 4.91 9.37
N ALA A 30 -19.71 5.97 8.61
CA ALA A 30 -20.36 5.81 7.31
C ALA A 30 -19.54 4.84 6.43
N TYR A 31 -20.23 3.92 5.75
CA TYR A 31 -19.58 2.86 4.96
C TYR A 31 -18.53 3.42 3.96
N ALA A 32 -18.86 4.52 3.28
CA ALA A 32 -17.93 5.17 2.36
C ALA A 32 -16.64 5.65 3.05
N THR A 33 -16.77 6.20 4.27
CA THR A 33 -15.62 6.62 5.10
C THR A 33 -14.81 5.42 5.56
N ALA A 34 -15.47 4.35 6.02
CA ALA A 34 -14.80 3.13 6.46
C ALA A 34 -14.01 2.45 5.33
N MET A 35 -14.63 2.36 4.15
CA MET A 35 -13.98 1.88 2.93
C MET A 35 -12.82 2.77 2.51
N GLY A 36 -13.02 4.08 2.42
CA GLY A 36 -11.99 5.04 2.05
C GLY A 36 -10.78 4.98 2.99
N GLY A 37 -11.01 4.95 4.30
CA GLY A 37 -9.97 4.79 5.31
C GLY A 37 -9.20 3.47 5.17
N THR A 38 -9.92 2.38 4.91
CA THR A 38 -9.32 1.06 4.72
C THR A 38 -8.41 1.00 3.50
N VAL A 39 -8.85 1.57 2.38
CA VAL A 39 -8.05 1.68 1.15
C VAL A 39 -6.84 2.56 1.39
N LEU A 40 -7.01 3.71 2.04
CA LEU A 40 -5.90 4.62 2.36
C LEU A 40 -4.82 3.93 3.21
N LEU A 41 -5.20 3.26 4.29
CA LEU A 41 -4.24 2.51 5.12
C LEU A 41 -3.58 1.37 4.34
N ALA A 42 -4.30 0.73 3.41
CA ALA A 42 -3.73 -0.30 2.53
C ALA A 42 -2.63 0.28 1.62
N VAL A 43 -2.90 1.42 0.98
CA VAL A 43 -1.95 2.08 0.09
C VAL A 43 -0.68 2.47 0.84
N ILE A 44 -0.81 3.12 2.00
CA ILE A 44 0.34 3.51 2.84
C ILE A 44 1.16 2.28 3.21
N LYS A 45 0.51 1.20 3.64
CA LYS A 45 1.18 -0.05 4.00
C LYS A 45 1.95 -0.64 2.82
N SER A 46 1.34 -0.71 1.63
CA SER A 46 1.98 -1.23 0.43
C SER A 46 3.20 -0.41 0.02
N VAL A 47 3.12 0.92 0.10
CA VAL A 47 4.25 1.82 -0.20
C VAL A 47 5.40 1.61 0.78
N LEU A 48 5.13 1.49 2.08
CA LEU A 48 6.16 1.22 3.09
C LEU A 48 6.82 -0.15 2.87
N ILE A 49 6.05 -1.17 2.51
CA ILE A 49 6.59 -2.49 2.16
C ILE A 49 7.50 -2.39 0.93
N ALA A 50 7.04 -1.73 -0.14
CA ALA A 50 7.84 -1.57 -1.35
C ALA A 50 9.14 -0.81 -1.08
N ALA A 51 9.05 0.31 -0.36
CA ALA A 51 10.21 1.14 -0.06
C ALA A 51 11.26 0.40 0.79
N TYR A 52 10.84 -0.25 1.89
CA TYR A 52 11.77 -0.76 2.90
C TYR A 52 11.94 -2.29 2.89
N TYR A 53 10.86 -3.07 2.76
CA TYR A 53 10.97 -4.53 2.78
C TYR A 53 11.33 -5.14 1.42
N GLN A 54 10.96 -4.47 0.32
CA GLN A 54 11.44 -4.80 -1.02
C GLN A 54 12.67 -3.99 -1.42
N HIS A 55 13.18 -3.14 -0.52
CA HIS A 55 14.39 -2.33 -0.70
C HIS A 55 14.35 -1.38 -1.92
N LEU A 56 13.16 -1.02 -2.44
CA LEU A 56 13.04 -0.16 -3.62
C LEU A 56 13.68 1.23 -3.43
N ILE A 57 13.82 1.69 -2.18
CA ILE A 57 14.51 2.95 -1.84
C ILE A 57 16.04 2.87 -2.05
N GLU A 58 16.61 1.67 -1.98
CA GLU A 58 18.05 1.43 -2.14
C GLU A 58 18.42 1.07 -3.59
N GLU A 59 17.42 0.72 -4.41
CA GLU A 59 17.58 0.38 -5.82
C GLU A 59 17.92 1.60 -6.70
N PRO A 60 18.57 1.40 -7.86
CA PRO A 60 18.86 2.49 -8.77
C PRO A 60 17.56 3.01 -9.41
N ARG A 61 17.53 4.31 -9.72
CA ARG A 61 16.35 5.02 -10.27
C ARG A 61 15.61 4.30 -11.41
N PRO A 62 16.27 3.62 -12.37
CA PRO A 62 15.56 2.86 -13.41
C PRO A 62 14.60 1.80 -12.85
N VAL A 63 14.95 1.13 -11.76
CA VAL A 63 14.09 0.12 -11.11
C VAL A 63 12.88 0.78 -10.46
N THR A 64 13.06 1.92 -9.78
CA THR A 64 11.95 2.71 -9.24
C THR A 64 10.98 3.15 -10.33
N TYR A 65 11.49 3.62 -11.48
CA TYR A 65 10.64 3.99 -12.62
C TYR A 65 9.93 2.79 -13.23
N MET A 66 10.60 1.65 -13.34
CA MET A 66 9.99 0.40 -13.78
C MET A 66 8.82 -0.01 -12.87
N MET A 67 8.97 0.10 -11.54
CA MET A 67 7.89 -0.20 -10.60
C MET A 67 6.74 0.79 -10.67
N GLY A 68 7.03 2.08 -10.82
CA GLY A 68 5.99 3.09 -11.08
C GLY A 68 5.21 2.80 -12.36
N LEU A 69 5.90 2.44 -13.44
CA LEU A 69 5.28 2.07 -14.70
C LEU A 69 4.44 0.80 -14.58
N ALA A 70 4.95 -0.23 -13.90
CA ALA A 70 4.20 -1.47 -13.67
C ALA A 70 2.90 -1.23 -12.90
N LEU A 71 2.94 -0.42 -11.83
CA LEU A 71 1.75 -0.02 -11.08
C LEU A 71 0.75 0.73 -11.96
N PHE A 72 1.23 1.66 -12.78
CA PHE A 72 0.39 2.40 -13.73
C PHE A 72 -0.30 1.47 -14.73
N MET A 73 0.43 0.49 -15.28
CA MET A 73 -0.13 -0.50 -16.20
C MET A 73 -1.19 -1.39 -15.53
N VAL A 74 -1.00 -1.77 -14.26
CA VAL A 74 -2.03 -2.51 -13.49
C VAL A 74 -3.32 -1.69 -13.38
N PHE A 75 -3.24 -0.37 -13.15
CA PHE A 75 -4.42 0.48 -13.13
C PHE A 75 -5.11 0.55 -14.49
N LEU A 76 -4.36 0.69 -15.59
CA LEU A 76 -4.93 0.66 -16.93
C LEU A 76 -5.67 -0.66 -17.21
N LEU A 77 -5.06 -1.79 -16.85
CA LEU A 77 -5.69 -3.11 -17.01
C LEU A 77 -6.94 -3.26 -16.14
N THR A 78 -6.93 -2.75 -14.92
CA THR A 78 -8.08 -2.80 -14.01
C THR A 78 -9.25 -1.99 -14.57
N VAL A 79 -8.99 -0.80 -15.09
CA VAL A 79 -10.00 0.05 -15.74
C VAL A 79 -10.52 -0.62 -17.02
N ALA A 80 -9.64 -1.13 -17.87
CA ALA A 80 -10.02 -1.83 -19.10
C ALA A 80 -10.88 -3.07 -18.81
N ALA A 81 -10.54 -3.85 -17.78
CA ALA A 81 -11.34 -5.00 -17.35
C ALA A 81 -12.75 -4.58 -16.89
N GLY A 82 -12.89 -3.41 -16.28
CA GLY A 82 -14.20 -2.84 -15.92
C GLY A 82 -15.14 -2.64 -17.10
N TYR A 83 -14.62 -2.27 -18.28
CA TYR A 83 -15.40 -2.14 -19.51
C TYR A 83 -15.69 -3.48 -20.21
N SER A 84 -14.91 -4.54 -19.92
CA SER A 84 -15.07 -5.85 -20.56
C SER A 84 -16.17 -6.71 -19.93
N ILE A 85 -16.60 -6.38 -18.71
CA ILE A 85 -17.59 -7.16 -17.94
C ILE A 85 -19.03 -6.67 -18.19
N GLN A 86 -19.18 -5.44 -18.71
CA GLN A 86 -20.47 -4.89 -19.15
C GLN A 86 -20.81 -5.33 -20.57
#